data_AF-Q6Y5L4-F1
#
_entry.id   AF-Q6Y5L4-F1
#
_cell.length_a   1.000
_cell.length_b   1.000
_cell.length_c   1.000
_cell.angle_alpha   90.00
_cell.angle_beta   90.00
_cell.angle_gamma   90.00
#
_symmetry.space_group_name_H-M   'P 1'
#
loop_
_entity.id
_entity.type
_entity.pdbx_description
1 polymer ?
#
loop_
_entity_poly.entity_id
_entity_poly.type
_entity_poly.pdbx_seq_one_letter_code
_entity_poly.pdbx_strand_id
1 'polypeptide(L)'
;HSMIGRTDYQNVSGTRCATDFVELPSILMEHFLNSPIVLSLFDVNGMLNLGQTGNHHEDPCRSLDTHTQILLASIDQVYHSTHVLEPTFDSTAALSRLYNARALIPYVPGTSFQTQFGHLF
;
A
#
# COMPACT_ATOMS: atom_id res chain seq x y z
N HIS A 1 -1.56 11.48 14.28
CA HIS A 1 -2.94 11.68 13.80
C HIS A 1 -3.96 11.66 14.95
N SER A 2 -4.11 10.56 15.67
CA SER A 2 -5.19 10.40 16.67
C SER A 2 -5.12 11.30 17.91
N MET A 3 -3.91 11.58 18.42
CA MET A 3 -3.74 12.30 19.69
C MET A 3 -3.75 13.83 19.56
N ILE A 4 -3.34 14.35 18.40
CA ILE A 4 -3.11 15.79 18.18
C ILE A 4 -4.20 16.44 17.30
N GLY A 5 -5.12 15.63 16.75
CA GLY A 5 -6.27 16.13 16.00
C GLY A 5 -7.18 16.95 16.92
N ARG A 6 -7.44 18.21 16.53
CA ARG A 6 -8.33 19.11 17.26
C ARG A 6 -9.64 19.23 16.51
N THR A 7 -10.69 18.64 17.07
CA THR A 7 -12.04 18.66 16.50
C THR A 7 -13.05 18.81 17.62
N ASP A 8 -14.10 19.59 17.39
CA ASP A 8 -15.13 19.83 18.41
C ASP A 8 -16.09 18.64 18.60
N TYR A 9 -16.11 17.69 17.65
CA TYR A 9 -17.00 16.53 17.69
C TYR A 9 -16.25 15.20 17.62
N GLN A 10 -16.70 14.22 18.42
CA GLN A 10 -16.07 12.90 18.53
C GLN A 10 -16.16 12.08 17.23
N ASN A 11 -17.22 12.25 16.44
CA ASN A 11 -17.44 11.50 15.20
C ASN A 11 -16.45 11.86 14.09
N VAL A 12 -15.74 12.98 14.21
CA VAL A 12 -14.70 13.42 13.27
C VAL A 12 -13.31 13.49 13.93
N SER A 13 -13.18 13.01 15.17
CA SER A 13 -11.92 13.09 15.91
C SER A 13 -10.95 11.97 15.55
N GLY A 14 -9.66 12.28 15.68
CA GLY A 14 -8.57 11.35 15.47
C GLY A 14 -8.37 11.01 13.99
N THR A 15 -8.36 9.71 13.66
CA THR A 15 -8.18 9.20 12.28
C THR A 15 -9.51 9.08 11.51
N ARG A 16 -10.60 9.64 12.03
CA ARG A 16 -11.92 9.64 11.38
C ARG A 16 -11.99 10.68 10.27
N CYS A 17 -11.18 10.50 9.24
CA CYS A 17 -11.20 11.26 7.99
C CYS A 17 -11.64 10.35 6.84
N ALA A 18 -11.62 10.86 5.61
CA ALA A 18 -11.79 10.02 4.43
C ALA A 18 -10.76 8.88 4.43
N THR A 19 -11.20 7.65 4.14
CA THR A 19 -10.39 6.44 4.28
C THR A 19 -9.17 6.45 3.35
N ASP A 20 -9.29 7.06 2.17
CA ASP A 20 -8.19 7.26 1.22
C ASP A 20 -7.15 8.30 1.69
N PHE A 21 -7.46 9.08 2.73
CA PHE A 21 -6.58 10.10 3.30
C PHE A 21 -5.97 9.70 4.65
N VAL A 22 -6.50 8.65 5.30
CA VAL A 22 -6.16 8.32 6.69
C VAL A 22 -4.69 7.96 6.88
N GLU A 23 -4.07 7.36 5.87
CA GLU A 23 -2.67 6.92 5.87
C GLU A 23 -1.67 8.03 5.56
N LEU A 24 -2.12 9.20 5.09
CA LEU A 24 -1.21 10.28 4.71
C LEU A 24 -0.22 10.64 5.84
N PRO A 25 -0.64 10.77 7.12
CA PRO A 25 0.31 11.05 8.19
C PRO A 25 1.32 9.93 8.41
N SER A 26 0.94 8.66 8.25
CA SER A 26 1.86 7.52 8.39
C SER A 26 2.93 7.56 7.29
N ILE A 27 2.50 7.66 6.02
CA ILE A 27 3.39 7.73 4.84
C ILE A 27 4.32 8.95 4.93
N LEU A 28 3.82 10.09 5.41
CA LEU A 28 4.65 11.27 5.63
C LEU A 28 5.74 11.01 6.69
N MET A 29 5.40 10.34 7.80
CA MET A 29 6.38 9.99 8.83
C MET A 29 7.44 9.00 8.34
N GLU A 30 7.07 8.05 7.47
CA GLU A 30 8.04 7.19 6.79
C GLU A 30 8.99 8.02 5.91
N HIS A 31 8.47 9.03 5.21
CA HIS A 31 9.30 9.91 4.39
C HIS A 31 10.33 10.70 5.21
N PHE A 32 9.99 11.12 6.44
CA PHE A 32 10.94 11.79 7.34
C PHE A 32 12.17 10.93 7.67
N LEU A 33 12.03 9.60 7.67
CA LEU A 33 13.15 8.68 7.90
C LEU A 33 14.16 8.65 6.74
N ASN A 34 13.85 9.25 5.59
CA ASN A 34 14.83 9.45 4.53
C ASN A 34 15.78 10.63 4.82
N SER A 35 15.50 11.48 5.81
CA SER A 35 16.35 12.62 6.15
C SER A 35 17.52 12.21 7.05
N PRO A 36 18.79 12.46 6.65
CA PRO A 36 19.95 12.21 7.51
C PRO A 36 19.89 12.99 8.83
N ILE A 37 19.28 14.18 8.83
CA ILE A 37 19.11 14.99 10.04
C ILE A 37 18.19 14.25 11.02
N VAL A 38 17.06 13.73 10.53
CA VAL A 38 16.12 12.96 11.36
C VAL A 38 16.77 11.68 11.87
N LEU A 39 17.47 10.95 11.00
CA LEU A 39 18.16 9.72 11.39
C LEU A 39 19.25 9.94 12.44
N SER A 40 19.96 11.08 12.40
CA SER A 40 20.97 11.43 13.40
C SER A 40 20.41 11.56 14.82
N LEU A 41 19.11 11.86 14.97
CA LEU A 41 18.45 11.89 16.28
C LEU A 41 18.35 10.50 16.93
N PHE A 42 18.47 9.43 16.12
CA PHE A 42 18.44 8.05 16.59
C PHE A 42 19.85 7.46 16.79
N ASP A 43 20.91 8.17 16.40
CA ASP A 43 22.31 7.72 16.55
C ASP A 43 22.89 8.12 17.92
N VAL A 44 22.48 7.41 18.97
CA VAL A 44 22.86 7.71 20.36
C VAL A 44 24.37 7.54 20.62
N ASN A 45 25.05 6.67 19.86
CA ASN A 45 26.44 6.31 20.10
C ASN A 45 27.42 6.80 19.01
N GLY A 46 26.93 7.55 18.00
CA GLY A 46 27.76 8.01 16.89
C GLY A 46 28.26 6.87 15.99
N MET A 47 27.56 5.73 15.98
CA MET A 47 27.98 4.52 15.26
C MET A 47 27.44 4.49 13.83
N LEU A 48 26.42 5.28 13.53
CA LEU A 48 25.90 5.39 12.18
C LEU A 48 26.81 6.38 11.42
N ASN A 49 27.58 5.88 10.45
CA ASN A 49 28.34 6.70 9.50
C ASN A 49 27.40 7.45 8.52
N LEU A 50 26.48 8.26 9.08
CA LEU A 50 25.44 9.03 8.39
C LEU A 50 25.99 10.04 7.37
N GLY A 51 27.28 10.38 7.47
CA GLY A 51 27.94 11.34 6.57
C GLY A 51 28.42 10.76 5.23
N GLN A 52 28.42 9.44 5.02
CA GLN A 52 28.97 8.83 3.79
C GLN A 52 27.95 8.09 2.93
N THR A 53 26.89 7.56 3.53
CA THR A 53 25.73 7.05 2.80
C THR A 53 24.71 8.16 2.68
N GLY A 54 24.84 8.99 1.64
CA GLY A 54 23.68 9.76 1.19
C GLY A 54 22.52 8.77 1.00
N ASN A 55 21.36 9.06 1.59
CA ASN A 55 20.14 8.23 1.53
C ASN A 55 19.52 8.18 0.11
N HIS A 56 20.36 8.07 -0.91
CA HIS A 56 20.02 7.82 -2.31
C HIS A 56 20.03 6.31 -2.59
N HIS A 57 19.72 5.47 -1.59
CA HIS A 57 19.40 4.08 -1.85
C HIS A 57 17.98 4.05 -2.42
N GLU A 58 17.85 4.32 -3.71
CA GLU A 58 16.60 4.02 -4.40
C GLU A 58 16.45 2.50 -4.41
N ASP A 59 15.39 2.02 -3.75
CA ASP A 59 15.03 0.61 -3.79
C ASP A 59 14.80 0.21 -5.27
N PRO A 60 15.62 -0.69 -5.84
CA PRO A 60 15.49 -1.09 -7.23
C PRO A 60 14.13 -1.78 -7.52
N CYS A 61 13.45 -2.29 -6.48
CA CYS A 61 12.16 -2.95 -6.58
C CYS A 61 10.97 -2.00 -6.42
N ARG A 62 11.17 -0.71 -6.09
CA ARG A 62 10.07 0.23 -5.81
C ARG A 62 8.99 0.27 -6.89
N SER A 63 9.39 0.25 -8.16
CA SER A 63 8.45 0.25 -9.29
C SER A 63 7.68 -1.06 -9.40
N LEU A 64 8.32 -2.20 -9.08
CA LEU A 64 7.68 -3.51 -9.06
C LEU A 64 6.67 -3.62 -7.91
N ASP A 65 7.02 -3.11 -6.74
CA ASP A 65 6.12 -3.09 -5.58
C ASP A 65 4.92 -2.19 -5.83
N THR A 66 5.16 -0.99 -6.38
CA THR A 66 4.08 -0.06 -6.78
C THR A 66 3.15 -0.72 -7.81
N HIS A 67 3.72 -1.40 -8.81
CA HIS A 67 2.94 -2.13 -9.80
C HIS A 67 2.09 -3.24 -9.17
N THR A 68 2.66 -3.99 -8.21
CA THR A 68 1.95 -5.03 -7.47
C THR A 68 0.79 -4.44 -6.66
N GLN A 69 1.00 -3.32 -5.96
CA GLN A 69 -0.07 -2.62 -5.23
C GLN A 69 -1.18 -2.13 -6.17
N ILE A 70 -0.84 -1.63 -7.36
CA ILE A 70 -1.83 -1.23 -8.38
C ILE A 70 -2.65 -2.44 -8.85
N LEU A 71 -2.03 -3.61 -9.04
CA LEU A 71 -2.76 -4.84 -9.39
C LEU A 71 -3.71 -5.28 -8.28
N LEU A 72 -3.28 -5.21 -7.02
CA LEU A 72 -4.12 -5.53 -5.87
C LEU A 72 -5.31 -4.58 -5.74
N ALA A 73 -5.09 -3.27 -5.91
CA ALA A 73 -6.17 -2.29 -5.96
C ALA A 73 -7.11 -2.52 -7.16
N SER A 74 -6.55 -2.88 -8.32
CA SER A 74 -7.35 -3.14 -9.52
C SER A 74 -8.25 -4.37 -9.36
N ILE A 75 -7.75 -5.45 -8.74
CA ILE A 75 -8.58 -6.65 -8.52
C ILE A 75 -9.67 -6.38 -7.48
N ASP A 76 -9.37 -5.59 -6.45
CA ASP A 76 -10.36 -5.12 -5.48
C ASP A 76 -11.50 -4.36 -6.17
N GLN A 77 -11.18 -3.41 -7.06
CA GLN A 77 -12.19 -2.69 -7.82
C GLN A 77 -13.02 -3.61 -8.74
N VAL A 78 -12.40 -4.62 -9.35
CA VAL A 78 -13.12 -5.60 -10.19
C VAL A 78 -14.13 -6.40 -9.35
N TYR A 79 -13.74 -6.85 -8.16
CA TYR A 79 -14.60 -7.64 -7.27
C TYR A 79 -15.69 -6.82 -6.59
N HIS A 80 -15.56 -5.50 -6.54
CA HIS A 80 -16.60 -4.59 -6.04
C HIS A 80 -17.38 -3.87 -7.16
N SER A 81 -17.20 -4.30 -8.42
CA SER A 81 -17.94 -3.78 -9.57
C SER A 81 -19.25 -4.52 -9.82
N THR A 82 -20.08 -4.02 -10.74
CA THR A 82 -21.33 -4.69 -11.16
C THR A 82 -21.11 -6.03 -11.87
N HIS A 83 -19.89 -6.35 -12.32
CA HIS A 83 -19.59 -7.61 -13.00
C HIS A 83 -19.84 -8.84 -12.12
N VAL A 84 -19.75 -8.69 -10.80
CA VAL A 84 -20.00 -9.80 -9.86
C VAL A 84 -21.47 -10.24 -9.83
N LEU A 85 -22.37 -9.43 -10.39
CA LEU A 85 -23.79 -9.76 -10.51
C LEU A 85 -24.11 -10.64 -11.72
N GLU A 86 -23.15 -10.84 -12.62
CA GLU A 86 -23.31 -11.70 -13.79
C GLU A 86 -23.39 -13.17 -13.35
N PRO A 87 -24.37 -13.98 -13.82
CA PRO A 87 -24.49 -15.39 -13.43
C PRO A 87 -23.27 -16.25 -13.76
N THR A 88 -22.45 -15.81 -14.71
CA THR A 88 -21.24 -16.46 -15.19
C THR A 88 -19.97 -15.94 -14.51
N PHE A 89 -20.09 -15.07 -13.49
CA PHE A 89 -18.94 -14.49 -12.83
C PHE A 89 -18.12 -15.56 -12.10
N ASP A 90 -16.82 -15.56 -12.39
CA ASP A 90 -15.82 -16.37 -11.71
C ASP A 90 -14.67 -15.44 -11.27
N SER A 91 -14.46 -15.34 -9.96
CA SER A 91 -13.41 -14.50 -9.38
C SER A 91 -12.02 -14.95 -9.81
N THR A 92 -11.77 -16.25 -9.91
CA THR A 92 -10.49 -16.81 -10.36
C THR A 92 -10.25 -16.48 -11.83
N ALA A 93 -11.28 -16.57 -12.66
CA ALA A 93 -11.19 -16.16 -14.07
C ALA A 93 -10.95 -14.65 -14.22
N ALA A 94 -11.56 -13.82 -13.38
CA ALA A 94 -11.31 -12.38 -13.36
C ALA A 94 -9.86 -12.05 -12.92
N LEU A 95 -9.34 -12.71 -11.88
CA LEU A 95 -7.93 -12.61 -11.47
C LEU A 95 -6.99 -13.00 -12.62
N SER A 96 -7.24 -14.16 -13.23
CA SER A 96 -6.45 -14.67 -14.36
C SER A 96 -6.42 -13.68 -15.52
N ARG A 97 -7.58 -13.13 -15.90
CA ARG A 97 -7.68 -12.11 -16.96
C ARG A 97 -6.88 -10.85 -16.64
N LEU A 98 -6.98 -10.33 -15.41
CA LEU A 98 -6.26 -9.12 -15.00
C LEU A 98 -4.74 -9.34 -15.04
N TYR A 99 -4.26 -10.43 -14.45
CA TYR A 99 -2.83 -10.75 -14.40
C TYR A 99 -2.25 -10.96 -15.79
N ASN A 100 -2.92 -11.75 -16.64
CA ASN A 100 -2.44 -11.97 -18.01
C ASN A 100 -2.43 -10.70 -18.87
N ALA A 101 -3.29 -9.71 -18.56
CA ALA A 101 -3.37 -8.47 -19.32
C ALA A 101 -2.42 -7.37 -18.83
N ARG A 102 -2.09 -7.34 -17.53
CA ARG A 102 -1.44 -6.19 -16.88
C ARG A 102 -0.22 -6.56 -16.04
N ALA A 103 -0.10 -7.78 -15.54
CA ALA A 103 1.01 -8.18 -14.68
C ALA A 103 2.26 -8.52 -15.49
N LEU A 104 3.42 -8.33 -14.86
CA LEU A 104 4.72 -8.72 -15.44
C LEU A 104 4.89 -10.25 -15.49
N ILE A 105 4.26 -10.97 -14.55
CA ILE A 105 4.27 -12.43 -14.48
C ILE A 105 2.85 -12.90 -14.75
N PRO A 106 2.64 -13.82 -15.71
CA PRO A 106 1.31 -14.30 -16.06
C PRO A 106 0.70 -15.10 -14.92
N TYR A 107 -0.62 -15.23 -14.96
CA TYR A 107 -1.35 -16.03 -13.99
C TYR A 107 -0.96 -17.51 -14.08
N VAL A 108 -0.80 -18.15 -12.92
CA VAL A 108 -0.48 -19.58 -12.82
C VAL A 108 -1.79 -20.38 -12.68
N PRO A 109 -2.13 -21.25 -13.66
CA PRO A 109 -3.33 -22.08 -13.57
C PRO A 109 -3.37 -22.96 -12.32
N GLY A 110 -4.58 -23.15 -11.77
CA GLY A 110 -4.78 -23.93 -10.54
C GLY A 110 -4.51 -23.18 -9.24
N THR A 111 -4.18 -21.88 -9.30
CA THR A 111 -4.03 -21.02 -8.12
C THR A 111 -5.30 -20.20 -7.85
N SER A 112 -5.45 -19.66 -6.65
CA SER A 112 -6.60 -18.84 -6.27
C SER A 112 -6.23 -17.83 -5.18
N PHE A 113 -5.22 -17.01 -5.48
CA PHE A 113 -4.65 -16.05 -4.52
C PHE A 113 -5.69 -15.12 -3.88
N GLN A 114 -6.76 -14.78 -4.59
CA GLN A 114 -7.82 -13.93 -4.05
C GLN A 114 -8.47 -14.48 -2.77
N THR A 115 -8.41 -15.79 -2.54
CA THR A 115 -8.91 -16.41 -1.30
C THR A 115 -8.05 -16.09 -0.08
N GLN A 116 -6.82 -15.64 -0.28
CA GLN A 116 -5.87 -15.23 0.76
C GLN A 116 -5.77 -13.71 0.88
N PHE A 117 -6.46 -12.96 0.02
CA PHE A 117 -6.42 -11.51 0.05
C PHE A 117 -7.43 -10.98 1.08
N GLY A 118 -7.01 -10.97 2.35
CA GLY A 118 -7.88 -10.61 3.48
C GLY A 118 -8.45 -9.19 3.45
N HIS A 119 -7.90 -8.28 2.63
CA HIS A 119 -8.42 -6.91 2.50
C HIS A 119 -9.74 -6.84 1.71
N LEU A 120 -10.15 -7.94 1.06
CA LEU A 120 -11.42 -8.03 0.35
C LEU A 120 -12.64 -8.16 1.29
N PHE A 121 -12.44 -8.45 2.59
CA PHE A 121 -13.50 -8.82 3.53
C PHE A 121 -13.41 -8.08 4.87
#